data_AF-A0ABD5WLZ6-F1
#
_entry.id   AF-A0ABD5WLZ6-F1
#
_cell.length_a   1.000
_cell.length_b   1.000
_cell.length_c   1.000
_cell.angle_alpha   90.00
_cell.angle_beta   90.00
_cell.angle_gamma   90.00
#
_symmetry.space_group_name_H-M   'P 1'
#
loop_
_entity.id
_entity.type
_entity.pdbx_description
1 polymer ?
#
loop_
_entity_poly.entity_id
_entity_poly.type
_entity_poly.pdbx_seq_one_letter_code
_entity_poly.pdbx_strand_id
1 'polypeptide(L)' 'MTERQRAVLRAAYLAGYFEWPRGSTAEELAASMGVSSPTLHNHLRKAQQKVLDAVFDDPDHRVVNDEQH' A
#
# COMPACT_ATOMS: atom_id res chain seq x y z
N MET A 1 -0.24 -8.21 7.24
CA MET A 1 -1.26 -7.41 6.51
C MET A 1 -2.63 -8.08 6.64
N THR A 2 -3.75 -7.35 6.67
CA THR A 2 -5.09 -8.00 6.65
C THR A 2 -5.55 -8.26 5.23
N GLU A 3 -6.51 -9.19 5.04
CA GLU A 3 -7.05 -9.50 3.72
C GLU A 3 -7.69 -8.27 3.06
N ARG A 4 -8.43 -7.48 3.85
CA ARG A 4 -9.03 -6.22 3.35
C ARG A 4 -7.99 -5.22 2.88
N GLN A 5 -6.87 -5.07 3.60
CA GLN A 5 -5.76 -4.19 3.21
C GLN A 5 -5.11 -4.65 1.91
N ARG A 6 -4.88 -5.95 1.77
CA ARG A 6 -4.32 -6.56 0.55
C ARG A 6 -5.25 -6.37 -0.64
N ALA A 7 -6.54 -6.62 -0.46
CA ALA A 7 -7.56 -6.47 -1.50
C ALA A 7 -7.65 -5.02 -1.99
N VAL A 8 -7.71 -4.05 -1.07
CA VAL A 8 -7.76 -2.63 -1.40
C VAL A 8 -6.50 -2.19 -2.15
N LEU A 9 -5.32 -2.58 -1.69
CA LEU A 9 -4.06 -2.23 -2.35
C LEU A 9 -3.95 -2.83 -3.75
N ARG A 10 -4.35 -4.11 -3.91
CA ARG A 10 -4.36 -4.78 -5.22
C ARG A 10 -5.36 -4.13 -6.19
N ALA A 11 -6.57 -3.81 -5.73
CA ALA A 11 -7.57 -3.15 -6.54
C ALA A 11 -7.09 -1.77 -7.02
N ALA A 12 -6.50 -0.97 -6.12
CA ALA A 12 -5.93 0.32 -6.48
C ALA A 12 -4.80 0.19 -7.51
N TYR A 13 -3.89 -0.78 -7.34
CA TYR A 13 -2.82 -1.03 -8.29
C TYR A 13 -3.36 -1.40 -9.68
N LEU A 14 -4.29 -2.36 -9.76
CA LEU A 14 -4.86 -2.83 -11.02
C LEU A 14 -5.74 -1.78 -11.72
N ALA A 15 -6.33 -0.86 -10.96
CA ALA A 15 -7.16 0.23 -11.49
C ALA A 15 -6.34 1.46 -11.93
N GLY A 16 -5.00 1.40 -11.90
CA GLY A 16 -4.16 2.54 -12.26
C GLY A 16 -4.26 3.72 -11.29
N TYR A 17 -4.67 3.49 -10.04
CA TYR A 17 -4.83 4.56 -9.03
C TYR A 17 -3.53 5.31 -8.74
N PHE A 18 -2.39 4.62 -8.89
CA PHE A 18 -1.06 5.18 -8.63
C PHE A 18 -0.39 5.75 -9.88
N GLU A 19 -1.04 5.70 -11.05
CA GLU A 19 -0.45 6.11 -12.33
C GLU A 19 -0.65 7.60 -12.64
N TRP A 20 0.06 8.09 -13.66
CA TRP A 20 -0.15 9.41 -14.25
C TRP A 20 -0.34 9.31 -15.77
N PRO A 21 -1.49 9.75 -16.33
CA PRO A 21 -2.71 10.13 -15.62
C PRO A 21 -3.29 8.93 -14.84
N ARG A 22 -4.03 9.19 -13.76
CA ARG A 22 -4.64 8.10 -12.97
C ARG A 22 -5.69 7.37 -13.78
N GLY A 23 -5.68 6.04 -13.70
CA GLY A 23 -6.73 5.18 -14.27
C GLY A 23 -8.02 5.15 -13.44
N SER A 24 -7.93 5.46 -12.14
CA SER A 24 -9.09 5.54 -11.24
C SER A 24 -8.86 6.46 -10.04
N THR A 25 -9.95 6.95 -9.47
CA THR A 25 -10.01 7.80 -8.28
C THR A 25 -10.26 7.00 -6.99
N ALA A 26 -10.08 7.66 -5.84
CA ALA A 26 -10.38 7.02 -4.55
C ALA A 26 -11.89 6.80 -4.40
N GLU A 27 -12.70 7.71 -4.92
CA GLU A 27 -14.16 7.67 -4.89
C GLU A 27 -14.69 6.45 -5.65
N GLU A 28 -14.19 6.22 -6.87
CA GLU A 28 -14.58 5.07 -7.71
C GLU A 28 -14.18 3.74 -7.06
N LEU A 29 -12.97 3.66 -6.52
CA LEU A 29 -12.50 2.48 -5.80
C LEU A 29 -13.32 2.23 -4.53
N ALA A 30 -13.60 3.28 -3.75
CA ALA A 30 -14.40 3.16 -2.54
C ALA A 30 -15.82 2.66 -2.84
N ALA A 31 -16.44 3.23 -3.89
CA ALA A 31 -17.75 2.81 -4.38
C ALA A 31 -17.78 1.34 -4.80
N SER A 32 -16.80 0.89 -5.62
CA SER A 32 -16.74 -0.51 -6.08
C SER A 32 -16.53 -1.52 -4.93
N MET A 33 -15.93 -1.08 -3.82
CA MET A 33 -15.66 -1.91 -2.66
C MET A 33 -16.69 -1.78 -1.54
N GLY A 34 -17.74 -0.98 -1.73
CA GLY A 34 -18.81 -0.76 -0.76
C GLY A 34 -18.36 -0.05 0.52
N VAL A 35 -17.39 0.86 0.43
CA VAL A 35 -16.87 1.63 1.57
C VAL A 35 -16.84 3.13 1.27
N SER A 36 -16.64 3.95 2.30
CA SER A 36 -16.39 5.39 2.13
C SER A 36 -14.96 5.66 1.63
N SER A 37 -14.73 6.76 0.90
CA SER A 37 -13.36 7.18 0.52
C SER A 37 -12.41 7.30 1.72
N PRO A 38 -12.81 7.86 2.89
CA PRO A 38 -11.95 7.85 4.09
C PRO A 38 -11.58 6.44 4.57
N THR A 39 -12.53 5.48 4.53
CA THR A 39 -12.26 4.08 4.89
C THR A 39 -11.30 3.43 3.90
N LEU A 40 -11.46 3.67 2.60
CA LEU A 40 -10.53 3.22 1.57
C LEU A 40 -9.12 3.76 1.82
N HIS A 41 -8.98 5.08 2.02
CA HIS A 41 -7.69 5.72 2.31
C HIS A 41 -7.02 5.15 3.56
N ASN A 42 -7.78 4.88 4.63
CA ASN A 42 -7.24 4.24 5.83
C ASN A 42 -6.72 2.83 5.55
N HIS A 43 -7.42 2.05 4.73
CA HIS A 43 -6.95 0.73 4.32
C HIS A 43 -5.73 0.81 3.43
N LEU A 44 -5.70 1.72 2.45
CA LEU A 44 -4.55 1.96 1.58
C LEU A 44 -3.32 2.33 2.41
N ARG A 45 -3.43 3.34 3.29
CA ARG A 45 -2.31 3.79 4.12
C ARG A 45 -1.72 2.64 4.95
N LYS A 46 -2.58 1.86 5.61
CA LYS A 46 -2.13 0.71 6.42
C LYS A 46 -1.54 -0.43 5.57
N ALA A 47 -2.02 -0.62 4.34
CA ALA A 47 -1.49 -1.61 3.42
C ALA A 47 -0.11 -1.18 2.88
N GLN A 48 0.00 0.08 2.44
CA GLN A 48 1.24 0.69 1.97
C GLN A 48 2.31 0.68 3.07
N GLN A 49 1.97 1.08 4.30
CA GLN A 49 2.92 1.03 5.42
C GLN A 49 3.50 -0.38 5.59
N LYS A 50 2.68 -1.42 5.57
CA LYS A 50 3.17 -2.81 5.69
C LYS A 50 4.04 -3.27 4.52
N VAL A 51 3.82 -2.72 3.33
CA VAL A 51 4.70 -2.98 2.18
C VAL A 51 6.03 -2.25 2.37
N LEU A 52 6.02 -1.01 2.83
CA LEU A 52 7.23 -0.24 3.12
C LEU A 52 8.04 -0.88 4.26
N ASP A 53 7.40 -1.26 5.36
CA ASP A 53 8.03 -2.00 6.46
C ASP A 53 8.72 -3.27 5.94
N ALA A 54 8.08 -4.02 5.04
CA ALA A 54 8.67 -5.23 4.47
C ALA A 54 9.84 -4.95 3.50
N VAL A 55 9.89 -3.77 2.88
CA VAL A 55 10.96 -3.39 1.94
C VAL A 55 12.15 -2.78 2.67
N PHE A 56 11.91 -2.03 3.76
CA PHE A 56 12.94 -1.25 4.44
C PHE A 56 13.38 -1.82 5.79
N ASP A 57 12.52 -2.58 6.48
CA ASP A 57 12.82 -3.19 7.79
C ASP A 57 13.12 -4.69 7.68
N ASP A 58 13.40 -5.21 6.48
CA ASP A 58 13.88 -6.60 6.30
C ASP A 58 15.23 -6.78 7.02
N PRO A 59 15.35 -7.71 8.01
CA PRO A 59 16.57 -7.92 8.77
C PRO A 59 17.80 -8.26 7.93
N ASP A 60 17.65 -8.61 6.65
CA ASP A 60 18.76 -8.89 5.73
C ASP A 60 19.56 -7.64 5.32
N HIS A 61 19.11 -6.42 5.69
CA HIS A 61 19.86 -5.17 5.50
C HIS A 61 20.75 -4.78 6.71
N ARG A 62 20.93 -5.66 7.71
CA ARG A 62 21.78 -5.37 8.89
C ARG A 62 23.27 -5.68 8.74
N VAL A 63 23.73 -6.20 7.60
CA VAL A 63 25.09 -6.74 7.45
C VAL A 63 26.13 -5.80 6.81
N VAL A 64 25.86 -4.51 6.59
CA VAL A 64 26.83 -3.62 5.90
C VAL A 64 27.38 -2.43 6.68
N ASN A 65 27.13 -2.31 7.98
CA ASN A 65 27.67 -1.19 8.78
C ASN A 65 28.59 -1.56 9.96
N ASP A 66 28.95 -2.83 10.14
CA ASP A 66 29.81 -3.29 11.26
C ASP A 66 31.30 -3.48 10.90
N GLU A 67 31.82 -2.83 9.86
CA GLU A 67 33.26 -2.85 9.53
C GLU A 67 33.89 -1.45 9.36
N GLN A 68 33.62 -0.54 10.31
CA GLN A 68 34.48 0.65 10.52
C GLN A 68 34.76 0.85 12.02
N HIS A 69 35.61 -0.01 12.58
CA HIS A 69 36.48 0.30 13.72
C HIS A 69 37.79 -0.50 13.62
#